data_AF-X1VDA3-F1
#
_entry.id   AF-X1VDA3-F1
#
_cell.length_a   1.000
_cell.length_b   1.000
_cell.length_c   1.000
_cell.angle_alpha   90.00
_cell.angle_beta   90.00
_cell.angle_gamma   90.00
#
_symmetry.space_group_name_H-M   'P 1'
#
loop_
_entity.id
_entity.type
_entity.pdbx_description
1 polymer ?
#
loop_
_entity_poly.entity_id
_entity_poly.type
_entity_poly.pdbx_seq_one_letter_code
_entity_poly.pdbx_strand_id
1 'polypeptide(L)'
;FDFDNIKPPLVVRFRKPGDRFVPLGLGEEKKVGKFLTAARVPQEVRQRLLIVADSKEIIWVWPIRIAEQAKVTSGTRKILQLQITRMPMQAK
;
A
#
# COMPACT_ATOMS: atom_id res chain seq x y z
N PHE A 1 -9.73 5.21 1.61
CA PHE A 1 -9.32 4.57 2.87
C PHE A 1 -10.25 5.02 3.98
N ASP A 2 -10.53 4.17 4.95
CA ASP A 2 -11.20 4.60 6.17
C ASP A 2 -10.26 5.50 6.98
N PHE A 3 -10.58 6.79 7.08
CA PHE A 3 -9.69 7.77 7.69
C PHE A 3 -9.54 7.55 9.21
N ASP A 4 -10.57 7.03 9.88
CA ASP A 4 -10.52 6.81 11.34
C ASP A 4 -9.48 5.71 11.69
N ASN A 5 -9.16 4.84 10.72
CA ASN A 5 -8.14 3.79 10.84
C ASN A 5 -6.71 4.22 10.42
N ILE A 6 -6.53 5.44 9.92
CA ILE A 6 -5.22 5.96 9.51
C ILE A 6 -4.59 6.76 10.65
N LYS A 7 -3.29 6.56 10.90
CA LYS A 7 -2.53 7.29 11.93
C LYS A 7 -1.47 8.22 11.31
N PRO A 8 -1.79 9.50 11.05
CA PRO A 8 -0.83 10.46 10.50
C PRO A 8 0.49 10.54 11.30
N PRO A 9 1.61 10.98 10.69
CA PRO A 9 1.71 11.45 9.31
C PRO A 9 1.67 10.30 8.29
N LEU A 10 1.20 10.61 7.09
CA LEU A 10 1.36 9.73 5.93
C LEU A 10 2.73 9.95 5.30
N VAL A 11 3.38 8.85 4.95
CA VAL A 11 4.63 8.85 4.21
C VAL A 11 4.45 8.09 2.91
N VAL A 12 5.02 8.64 1.84
CA VAL A 12 5.11 7.99 0.53
C VAL A 12 6.58 7.73 0.24
N ARG A 13 6.92 6.48 -0.07
CA ARG A 13 8.31 6.09 -0.36
C ARG A 13 8.37 4.94 -1.34
N PHE A 14 9.54 4.71 -1.92
CA PHE A 14 9.82 3.46 -2.61
C PHE A 14 9.83 2.27 -1.64
N ARG A 15 9.57 1.09 -2.22
CA ARG A 15 9.65 -0.19 -1.51
C ARG A 15 11.05 -0.43 -0.97
N LYS A 16 11.13 -0.93 0.25
CA LYS A 16 12.36 -1.41 0.89
C LYS A 16 12.32 -2.94 1.05
N PRO A 17 13.49 -3.62 1.01
CA PRO A 17 13.56 -5.02 1.45
C PRO A 17 13.00 -5.16 2.86
N GLY A 18 12.24 -6.22 3.10
CA GLY A 18 11.62 -6.46 4.40
C GLY A 18 10.24 -5.82 4.61
N ASP A 19 9.76 -4.93 3.73
CA ASP A 19 8.40 -4.36 3.83
C ASP A 19 7.34 -5.45 3.97
N ARG A 20 6.39 -5.26 4.92
CA ARG A 20 5.29 -6.18 5.22
C ARG A 20 3.98 -5.41 5.38
N PHE A 21 2.88 -6.06 5.01
CA PHE A 21 1.52 -5.52 5.16
C PHE A 21 0.52 -6.67 5.17
N VAL A 22 -0.70 -6.42 5.65
CA VAL A 22 -1.82 -7.35 5.53
C VAL A 22 -2.61 -6.99 4.27
N PRO A 23 -2.53 -7.75 3.17
CA PRO A 23 -3.23 -7.40 1.94
C PRO A 23 -4.74 -7.57 2.08
N LEU A 24 -5.51 -6.65 1.51
CA LEU A 24 -6.97 -6.72 1.53
C LEU A 24 -7.47 -8.08 1.02
N GLY A 25 -8.30 -8.76 1.82
CA GLY A 25 -8.95 -10.03 1.53
C GLY A 25 -8.11 -11.28 1.84
N LEU A 26 -6.87 -11.14 2.30
CA LEU A 26 -5.98 -12.29 2.57
C LEU A 26 -5.83 -12.60 4.05
N GLY A 27 -6.18 -11.67 4.95
CA GLY A 27 -6.25 -11.91 6.40
C GLY A 27 -4.93 -12.16 7.13
N GLU A 28 -3.81 -12.31 6.43
CA GLU A 28 -2.48 -12.54 7.02
C GLU A 28 -1.42 -11.56 6.51
N GLU A 29 -0.45 -11.25 7.38
CA GLU A 29 0.67 -10.38 7.01
C GLU A 29 1.59 -11.08 6.00
N LYS A 30 1.94 -10.36 4.92
CA LYS A 30 2.86 -10.84 3.90
C LYS A 30 4.01 -9.88 3.70
N LYS A 31 5.21 -10.43 3.46
CA LYS A 31 6.31 -9.67 2.85
C LYS A 31 5.84 -9.16 1.49
N VAL A 32 5.92 -7.85 1.26
CA VAL A 32 5.50 -7.21 0.00
C VAL A 32 6.14 -7.89 -1.21
N GLY A 33 7.42 -8.26 -1.12
CA GLY A 33 8.11 -8.99 -2.20
C GLY A 33 7.45 -10.33 -2.54
N LYS A 34 7.12 -11.15 -1.53
CA LYS A 34 6.45 -12.45 -1.73
C LYS A 34 5.05 -12.26 -2.32
N PHE A 35 4.31 -11.27 -1.81
CA PHE A 35 2.99 -10.92 -2.32
C PHE A 35 3.04 -10.55 -3.82
N LEU A 36 3.97 -9.69 -4.23
CA LEU A 36 4.09 -9.27 -5.63
C LEU A 36 4.49 -10.42 -6.57
N THR A 37 5.34 -11.33 -6.10
CA THR A 37 5.71 -12.54 -6.86
C THR A 37 4.49 -13.45 -7.04
N ALA A 38 3.74 -13.74 -5.97
CA ALA A 38 2.54 -14.58 -6.04
C ALA A 38 1.47 -13.95 -6.94
N ALA A 39 1.31 -12.63 -6.88
CA ALA A 39 0.40 -11.86 -7.74
C ALA A 39 0.91 -11.68 -9.19
N ARG A 40 2.05 -12.27 -9.55
CA ARG A 40 2.68 -12.19 -10.89
C ARG A 40 2.84 -10.76 -11.41
N VAL A 41 3.12 -9.80 -10.51
CA VAL A 41 3.29 -8.39 -10.91
C VAL A 41 4.52 -8.26 -11.82
N PRO A 42 4.47 -7.54 -12.96
CA PRO A 42 5.64 -7.36 -13.82
C PRO A 42 6.80 -6.65 -13.13
N GLN A 43 8.05 -6.96 -13.51
CA GLN A 43 9.24 -6.39 -12.88
C GLN A 43 9.29 -4.86 -12.98
N GLU A 44 8.91 -4.30 -14.13
CA GLU A 44 8.87 -2.84 -14.35
C GLU A 44 7.94 -2.14 -13.35
N VAL A 45 6.79 -2.75 -13.07
CA VAL A 45 5.84 -2.27 -12.06
C VAL A 45 6.44 -2.42 -10.66
N ARG A 46 7.09 -3.55 -10.35
CA ARG A 46 7.72 -3.78 -9.04
C ARG A 46 8.79 -2.74 -8.71
N GLN A 47 9.51 -2.23 -9.71
CA GLN A 47 10.56 -1.24 -9.54
C GLN A 47 10.02 0.19 -9.32
N ARG A 48 8.81 0.47 -9.79
CA ARG A 48 8.19 1.81 -9.72
C ARG A 48 7.08 1.93 -8.67
N LEU A 49 6.74 0.83 -8.01
CA LEU A 49 5.68 0.84 -7.01
C LEU A 49 6.04 1.74 -5.83
N LEU A 50 5.01 2.30 -5.22
CA LEU A 50 5.12 3.13 -4.04
C LEU A 50 4.48 2.43 -2.85
N ILE A 51 5.08 2.63 -1.70
CA ILE A 51 4.51 2.31 -0.41
C ILE A 51 3.95 3.60 0.16
N VAL A 52 2.65 3.61 0.41
CA VAL A 52 2.02 4.59 1.30
C VAL A 52 1.85 3.92 2.65
N ALA A 53 2.44 4.54 3.66
CA ALA A 53 2.37 4.10 5.05
C ALA A 53 1.92 5.25 5.92
N ASP A 54 1.32 4.93 7.04
CA ASP A 54 1.08 5.87 8.11
C ASP A 54 2.17 5.71 9.19
N SER A 55 2.01 6.31 10.37
CA SER A 55 2.98 6.20 11.46
C SER A 55 3.15 4.77 12.02
N LYS A 56 2.23 3.86 11.71
CA LYS A 56 2.19 2.50 12.26
C LYS A 56 2.52 1.45 11.22
N GLU A 57 1.92 1.52 10.03
CA GLU A 57 1.96 0.42 9.07
C GLU A 57 1.73 0.85 7.61
N ILE A 58 2.00 -0.08 6.69
CA ILE A 58 1.72 0.11 5.27
C ILE A 58 0.21 0.02 5.05
N ILE A 59 -0.36 1.05 4.43
CA ILE A 59 -1.79 1.15 4.12
C ILE A 59 -2.08 0.91 2.64
N TRP A 60 -1.08 1.10 1.76
CA TRP A 60 -1.22 0.92 0.33
C TRP A 60 0.11 0.56 -0.34
N VAL A 61 0.12 -0.56 -1.05
CA VAL A 61 1.14 -0.89 -2.04
C VAL A 61 0.61 -0.43 -3.40
N TRP A 62 0.88 0.82 -3.80
CA TRP A 62 0.36 1.39 -5.05
C TRP A 62 1.20 0.95 -6.26
N PRO A 63 0.58 0.59 -7.40
CA PRO A 63 -0.86 0.58 -7.72
C PRO A 63 -1.56 -0.76 -7.45
N ILE A 64 -0.98 -1.62 -6.63
CA ILE A 64 -1.31 -3.05 -6.58
C ILE A 64 -2.44 -3.41 -5.62
N ARG A 65 -2.34 -2.99 -4.35
CA ARG A 65 -3.24 -3.49 -3.29
C ARG A 65 -3.24 -2.59 -2.06
N ILE A 66 -4.41 -2.28 -1.52
CA ILE A 66 -4.54 -1.63 -0.21
C ILE A 66 -4.35 -2.66 0.91
N ALA A 67 -4.04 -2.18 2.10
CA ALA A 67 -4.01 -3.03 3.29
C ALA A 67 -5.40 -3.25 3.89
N GLU A 68 -5.61 -4.38 4.56
CA GLU A 68 -6.89 -4.81 5.14
C GLU A 68 -7.42 -3.77 6.14
N GLN A 69 -6.57 -3.25 7.02
CA GLN A 69 -6.95 -2.29 8.06
C GLN A 69 -7.37 -0.92 7.50
N ALA A 70 -6.99 -0.60 6.26
CA ALA A 70 -7.30 0.68 5.62
C ALA A 70 -8.58 0.63 4.77
N LYS A 71 -9.28 -0.51 4.74
CA LYS A 71 -10.49 -0.74 3.94
C LYS A 71 -11.64 0.17 4.38
N VAL A 72 -12.42 0.62 3.41
CA VAL A 72 -13.71 1.28 3.65
C VAL A 72 -14.77 0.20 3.91
N THR A 73 -15.61 0.41 4.91
CA THR A 73 -16.71 -0.48 5.28
C THR A 73 -18.03 0.29 5.36
N SER A 74 -19.14 -0.39 5.61
CA SER A 74 -20.43 0.25 5.89
C SER A 74 -20.40 1.16 7.12
N GLY A 75 -19.45 0.97 8.04
CA GLY A 75 -19.28 1.81 9.24
C GLY A 75 -18.34 3.00 9.04
N THR A 76 -17.69 3.13 7.89
CA THR A 76 -16.74 4.23 7.64
C THR A 76 -17.47 5.57 7.58
N ARG A 77 -17.11 6.50 8.46
CA ARG A 77 -17.71 7.85 8.51
C ARG A 77 -16.93 8.90 7.74
N LYS A 78 -15.61 8.72 7.66
CA LYS A 78 -14.69 9.66 6.99
C LYS A 78 -13.82 8.91 6.01
N ILE A 79 -13.79 9.40 4.77
CA ILE A 79 -13.01 8.79 3.71
C ILE A 79 -11.79 9.65 3.43
N LEU A 80 -10.61 9.03 3.49
CA LEU A 80 -9.40 9.59 2.91
C LEU A 80 -9.27 9.11 1.46
N GLN A 81 -9.24 10.08 0.55
CA GLN A 81 -8.96 9.83 -0.87
C GLN A 81 -7.52 10.24 -1.17
N LEU A 82 -6.75 9.30 -1.72
CA LEU A 82 -5.40 9.57 -2.23
C LEU A 82 -5.37 9.27 -3.72
N GLN A 83 -4.71 10.14 -4.48
CA GLN A 83 -4.49 9.96 -5.91
C GLN A 83 -3.01 10.16 -6.22
N ILE A 84 -2.42 9.17 -6.88
CA ILE A 84 -1.08 9.29 -7.46
C ILE A 84 -1.27 9.46 -8.96
N THR A 85 -1.00 10.67 -9.46
CA THR A 85 -1.34 11.11 -10.83
C THR A 85 -0.35 10.66 -11.89
N ARG A 86 0.84 10.22 -11.47
CA ARG A 86 1.90 9.76 -12.38
C ARG A 86 2.71 8.65 -11.75
N MET A 87 3.14 7.67 -12.56
CA MET A 87 4.15 6.72 -12.10
C MET A 87 5.47 7.44 -11.85
N PRO A 88 6.14 7.17 -10.73
CA PRO A 88 7.47 7.71 -10.50
C PRO A 88 8.42 7.19 -11.57
N MET A 89 9.18 8.11 -12.16
CA MET A 89 10.28 7.75 -13.05
C MET A 89 11.40 7.11 -12.22
N GLN A 90 12.10 6.13 -12.79
CA GLN A 90 13.33 5.66 -12.17
C GLN A 90 14.38 6.78 -12.28
N ALA A 91 15.03 7.09 -11.15
CA ALA A 91 16.29 7.82 -11.21
C ALA A 91 17.30 6.94 -11.97
N LYS A 92 18.00 7.53 -12.93
CA LYS A 92 19.13 6.89 -13.61
C LYS A 92 20.24 6.57 -12.62
#